data_AF-A0A2D9H654-F1
#
_entry.id   AF-A0A2D9H654-F1
#
_cell.length_a   1.000
_cell.length_b   1.000
_cell.length_c   1.000
_cell.angle_alpha   90.00
_cell.angle_beta   90.00
_cell.angle_gamma   90.00
#
_symmetry.space_group_name_H-M   'P 1'
#
loop_
_entity.id
_entity.type
_entity.pdbx_description
1 polymer ?
#
loop_
_entity_poly.entity_id
_entity_poly.type
_entity_poly.pdbx_seq_one_letter_code
_entity_poly.pdbx_strand_id
1 'polypeptide(L)'
;MGQDRDVPAETTRYPVTHPVASPLVLGGARLLPVAPLRVYTCGITPYAVTHVGHAATFVWADALASVARAAGAQPLLARNVTDVDDVLTAAAARAGEPYDELAVVQEFQFDRDMTALSVARPAQTPHARGHVPAVVRLAAALLDAGAAYEHDGHVYFDGSAVPARAGLDEETALRLSREYGDQDSVPGRRSPFDVAVWRPSSEEQPAWPSPWGWGRPGWHAECAAMAAASLGHAIDVLVGGVDLAFPHHAYQAAMVEAGTGVAPFARATVHVGEVRLGGEKMAKSTGNLVLVSDLLERFPGPVVRLGLLHRPVGEPWECEDTVFAEAGRLLDRLHEAAGPPSGRTEDPPGRSAVLAALLDGLDVPAAVQVALGTGGDAVGYLLDVLRLRERAC
;
A
#
# COMPACT_ATOMS: atom_id res chain seq x y z
N MET A 1 -46.55 -36.03 39.04
CA MET A 1 -45.14 -36.02 38.61
C MET A 1 -45.09 -35.52 37.17
N GLY A 2 -45.19 -34.21 36.99
CA GLY A 2 -45.00 -33.52 35.72
C GLY A 2 -44.03 -32.39 35.99
N GLN A 3 -42.78 -32.58 35.60
CA GLN A 3 -41.77 -31.52 35.67
C GLN A 3 -42.04 -30.58 34.50
N ASP A 4 -42.56 -29.39 34.79
CA ASP A 4 -42.43 -28.25 33.89
C ASP A 4 -40.94 -28.03 33.65
N ARG A 5 -40.49 -28.37 32.45
CA ARG A 5 -39.19 -27.93 31.95
C ARG A 5 -39.40 -26.51 31.45
N ASP A 6 -38.98 -25.55 32.27
CA ASP A 6 -38.70 -24.18 31.81
C ASP A 6 -37.66 -24.28 30.68
N VAL A 7 -38.13 -24.19 29.43
CA VAL A 7 -37.27 -23.96 28.28
C VAL A 7 -36.98 -22.46 28.29
N PRO A 8 -35.72 -22.03 28.46
CA PRO A 8 -35.41 -20.61 28.43
C PRO A 8 -35.82 -20.04 27.08
N ALA A 9 -36.56 -18.93 27.09
CA ALA A 9 -36.96 -18.24 25.88
C ALA A 9 -35.72 -17.94 25.04
N GLU A 10 -35.59 -18.61 23.89
CA GLU A 10 -34.58 -18.30 22.88
C GLU A 10 -34.69 -16.81 22.55
N THR A 11 -33.70 -16.04 22.97
CA THR A 11 -33.62 -14.63 22.64
C THR A 11 -33.44 -14.52 21.13
N THR A 12 -34.51 -14.16 20.42
CA THR A 12 -34.56 -13.96 18.96
C THR A 12 -33.82 -12.69 18.51
N ARG A 13 -32.92 -12.15 19.36
CA ARG A 13 -32.18 -10.92 19.14
C ARG A 13 -30.72 -11.26 18.90
N TYR A 14 -30.28 -11.10 17.66
CA TYR A 14 -28.88 -11.25 17.26
C TYR A 14 -28.19 -9.88 17.37
N PRO A 15 -27.21 -9.71 18.29
CA PRO A 15 -26.52 -8.43 18.46
C PRO A 15 -25.70 -8.10 17.22
N VAL A 16 -25.78 -6.86 16.75
CA VAL A 16 -24.84 -6.34 15.75
C VAL A 16 -23.57 -5.93 16.50
N THR A 17 -22.47 -6.62 16.23
CA THR A 17 -21.19 -6.46 16.95
C THR A 17 -20.28 -5.38 16.35
N HIS A 18 -20.72 -4.73 15.27
CA HIS A 18 -19.92 -3.75 14.54
C HIS A 18 -20.64 -2.41 14.47
N PRO A 19 -19.99 -1.31 14.89
CA PRO A 19 -20.56 0.02 14.79
C PRO A 19 -20.74 0.42 13.32
N VAL A 20 -21.67 1.34 13.08
CA VAL A 20 -21.83 1.96 11.75
C VAL A 20 -20.57 2.79 11.48
N ALA A 21 -19.90 2.51 10.36
CA ALA A 21 -18.68 3.21 10.01
C ALA A 21 -18.93 4.67 9.64
N SER A 22 -18.12 5.58 10.17
CA SER A 22 -18.08 6.97 9.69
C SER A 22 -17.49 7.04 8.28
N PRO A 23 -17.95 8.00 7.44
CA PRO A 23 -17.37 8.20 6.12
C PRO A 23 -15.91 8.61 6.20
N LEU A 24 -15.08 8.07 5.31
CA LEU A 24 -13.68 8.44 5.14
C LEU A 24 -13.52 9.19 3.82
N VAL A 25 -12.82 10.33 3.84
CA VAL A 25 -12.52 11.10 2.63
C VAL A 25 -11.05 10.90 2.26
N LEU A 26 -10.80 10.35 1.06
CA LEU A 26 -9.45 10.13 0.52
C LEU A 26 -9.37 10.67 -0.90
N GLY A 27 -8.43 11.57 -1.18
CA GLY A 27 -8.24 12.10 -2.54
C GLY A 27 -9.52 12.71 -3.15
N GLY A 28 -10.38 13.31 -2.33
CA GLY A 28 -11.69 13.84 -2.73
C GLY A 28 -12.82 12.79 -2.83
N ALA A 29 -12.52 11.50 -2.74
CA ALA A 29 -13.52 10.44 -2.73
C ALA A 29 -14.05 10.19 -1.31
N ARG A 30 -15.38 10.27 -1.14
CA ARG A 30 -16.06 9.92 0.11
C ARG A 30 -16.43 8.43 0.12
N LEU A 31 -15.73 7.66 0.94
CA LEU A 31 -15.93 6.22 1.12
C LEU A 31 -16.86 5.96 2.32
N LEU A 32 -17.94 5.22 2.07
CA LEU A 32 -18.81 4.67 3.10
C LEU A 32 -18.75 3.14 3.00
N PRO A 33 -17.98 2.46 3.87
CA PRO A 33 -17.87 1.00 3.83
C PRO A 33 -19.18 0.35 4.32
N VAL A 34 -19.80 -0.45 3.45
CA VAL A 34 -20.96 -1.31 3.81
C VAL A 34 -20.56 -2.78 3.98
N ALA A 35 -19.29 -3.07 3.74
CA ALA A 35 -18.59 -4.34 3.87
C ALA A 35 -17.15 -4.04 4.35
N PRO A 36 -16.29 -5.05 4.57
CA PRO A 36 -14.89 -4.78 4.88
C PRO A 36 -14.27 -3.80 3.87
N LEU A 37 -13.55 -2.78 4.37
CA LEU A 37 -12.84 -1.79 3.55
C LEU A 37 -11.62 -2.48 2.93
N ARG A 38 -11.68 -2.78 1.64
CA ARG A 38 -10.63 -3.54 0.94
C ARG A 38 -9.53 -2.59 0.49
N VAL A 39 -8.34 -2.77 1.05
CA VAL A 39 -7.16 -1.94 0.81
C VAL A 39 -6.07 -2.80 0.20
N TYR A 40 -5.66 -2.48 -1.03
CA TYR A 40 -4.50 -3.09 -1.66
C TYR A 40 -3.33 -2.11 -1.63
N THR A 41 -2.18 -2.53 -1.10
CA THR A 41 -0.95 -1.74 -1.10
C THR A 41 0.09 -2.42 -1.98
N CYS A 42 0.58 -1.73 -3.01
CA CYS A 42 1.71 -2.23 -3.79
C CYS A 42 2.94 -2.41 -2.88
N GLY A 43 3.47 -3.62 -2.90
CA GLY A 43 4.53 -4.05 -2.01
C GLY A 43 5.94 -3.78 -2.54
N ILE A 44 6.91 -4.45 -1.92
CA ILE A 44 8.32 -4.33 -2.29
C ILE A 44 8.68 -5.34 -3.39
N THR A 45 9.69 -4.98 -4.17
CA THR A 45 10.55 -5.95 -4.85
C THR A 45 11.74 -6.24 -3.92
N PRO A 46 11.85 -7.44 -3.33
CA PRO A 46 12.77 -7.71 -2.22
C PRO A 46 14.21 -7.98 -2.70
N TYR A 47 14.85 -6.98 -3.32
CA TYR A 47 16.23 -7.09 -3.82
C TYR A 47 17.25 -6.28 -3.02
N ALA A 48 16.79 -5.48 -2.05
CA ALA A 48 17.60 -4.61 -1.21
C ALA A 48 16.89 -4.27 0.10
N VAL A 49 17.66 -3.69 1.03
CA VAL A 49 17.23 -3.24 2.35
C VAL A 49 16.17 -2.14 2.31
N THR A 50 15.34 -2.07 3.35
CA THR A 50 14.27 -1.08 3.48
C THR A 50 14.82 0.32 3.68
N HIS A 51 14.51 1.23 2.76
CA HIS A 51 14.76 2.66 2.94
C HIS A 51 13.49 3.42 3.36
N VAL A 52 13.66 4.66 3.80
CA VAL A 52 12.58 5.52 4.32
C VAL A 52 11.43 5.73 3.33
N GLY A 53 11.72 5.83 2.03
CA GLY A 53 10.70 5.92 0.98
C GLY A 53 9.71 4.75 0.99
N HIS A 54 10.23 3.52 1.07
CA HIS A 54 9.38 2.34 1.24
C HIS A 54 8.60 2.40 2.55
N ALA A 55 9.28 2.68 3.66
CA ALA A 55 8.65 2.72 4.98
C ALA A 55 7.50 3.73 5.08
N ALA A 56 7.65 4.92 4.49
CA ALA A 56 6.61 5.95 4.47
C ALA A 56 5.30 5.41 3.86
N THR A 57 5.40 4.68 2.74
CA THR A 57 4.23 4.09 2.07
C THR A 57 3.47 3.12 2.98
N PHE A 58 4.19 2.21 3.65
CA PHE A 58 3.57 1.19 4.50
C PHE A 58 3.08 1.75 5.84
N VAL A 59 3.75 2.78 6.38
CA VAL A 59 3.29 3.51 7.57
C VAL A 59 1.98 4.24 7.29
N TRP A 60 1.85 4.91 6.13
CA TRP A 60 0.59 5.53 5.73
C TRP A 60 -0.52 4.52 5.45
N ALA A 61 -0.22 3.38 4.82
CA ALA A 61 -1.19 2.31 4.62
C ALA A 61 -1.72 1.74 5.96
N ASP A 62 -0.84 1.55 6.94
CA ASP A 62 -1.23 1.12 8.29
C ASP A 62 -1.99 2.21 9.06
N ALA A 63 -1.63 3.49 8.91
CA ALA A 63 -2.35 4.61 9.49
C ALA A 63 -3.77 4.71 8.93
N LEU A 64 -3.94 4.60 7.61
CA LEU A 64 -5.25 4.50 6.94
C LEU A 64 -6.10 3.37 7.56
N ALA A 65 -5.53 2.17 7.70
CA ALA A 65 -6.24 1.05 8.30
C ALA A 65 -6.61 1.30 9.77
N SER A 66 -5.73 1.98 10.51
CA SER A 66 -5.96 2.31 11.92
C SER A 66 -7.07 3.33 12.10
N VAL A 67 -7.06 4.40 11.29
CA VAL A 67 -8.12 5.42 11.24
C VAL A 67 -9.45 4.80 10.82
N ALA A 68 -9.45 3.95 9.79
CA ALA A 68 -10.66 3.24 9.35
C ALA A 68 -11.26 2.37 10.47
N ARG A 69 -10.43 1.65 11.23
CA ARG A 69 -10.89 0.90 12.42
C ARG A 69 -11.46 1.81 13.50
N ALA A 70 -10.78 2.92 13.78
CA ALA A 70 -11.22 3.90 14.76
C ALA A 70 -12.57 4.54 14.38
N ALA A 71 -12.85 4.62 13.08
CA ALA A 71 -14.11 5.05 12.50
C ALA A 71 -15.20 3.97 12.44
N GLY A 72 -14.93 2.75 12.90
CA GLY A 72 -15.89 1.64 12.92
C GLY A 72 -15.89 0.75 11.67
N ALA A 73 -15.01 1.00 10.70
CA ALA A 73 -14.86 0.12 9.53
C ALA A 73 -14.01 -1.13 9.85
N GLN A 74 -14.12 -2.14 8.99
CA GLN A 74 -13.32 -3.36 9.06
C GLN A 74 -12.34 -3.41 7.87
N PRO A 75 -11.12 -2.87 7.99
CA PRO A 75 -10.19 -2.88 6.88
C PRO A 75 -9.62 -4.28 6.65
N LEU A 76 -9.68 -4.75 5.40
CA LEU A 76 -9.05 -5.97 4.91
C LEU A 76 -7.86 -5.56 4.02
N LEU A 77 -6.65 -5.71 4.55
CA LEU A 77 -5.42 -5.30 3.87
C LEU A 77 -4.78 -6.46 3.13
N ALA A 78 -4.38 -6.22 1.88
CA ALA A 78 -3.45 -7.04 1.12
C ALA A 78 -2.24 -6.21 0.68
N ARG A 79 -1.04 -6.78 0.78
CA ARG A 79 0.21 -6.18 0.28
C ARG A 79 1.03 -7.25 -0.41
N ASN A 80 1.34 -7.10 -1.68
CA ASN A 80 2.10 -8.12 -2.39
C ASN A 80 3.59 -8.14 -2.02
N VAL A 81 4.29 -9.14 -2.54
CA VAL A 81 5.75 -9.17 -2.66
C VAL A 81 6.07 -9.54 -4.09
N THR A 82 6.82 -8.67 -4.78
CA THR A 82 7.23 -8.84 -6.18
C THR A 82 8.49 -9.69 -6.24
N ASP A 83 8.35 -10.98 -5.94
CA ASP A 83 9.46 -11.93 -5.83
C ASP A 83 9.81 -12.67 -7.14
N VAL A 84 9.39 -12.06 -8.26
CA VAL A 84 9.74 -12.36 -9.66
C VAL A 84 9.87 -11.01 -10.35
N ASP A 85 11.10 -10.58 -10.64
CA ASP A 85 11.35 -9.27 -11.24
C ASP A 85 12.77 -9.25 -11.85
N ASP A 86 12.94 -8.60 -13.00
CA ASP A 86 14.23 -8.51 -13.67
C ASP A 86 15.26 -7.75 -12.79
N VAL A 87 14.84 -6.77 -11.98
CA VAL A 87 15.72 -6.05 -11.04
C VAL A 87 16.18 -6.94 -9.88
N LEU A 88 15.34 -7.89 -9.44
CA LEU A 88 15.68 -8.88 -8.42
C LEU A 88 16.66 -9.91 -8.97
N THR A 89 16.38 -10.47 -10.15
CA THR A 89 17.28 -11.42 -10.82
C THR A 89 18.65 -10.77 -11.08
N ALA A 90 18.68 -9.52 -11.54
CA ALA A 90 19.94 -8.79 -11.73
C ALA A 90 20.69 -8.51 -10.42
N ALA A 91 19.96 -8.24 -9.32
CA ALA A 91 20.59 -8.07 -8.00
C ALA A 91 21.18 -9.37 -7.46
N ALA A 92 20.44 -10.47 -7.60
CA ALA A 92 20.87 -11.80 -7.22
C ALA A 92 22.12 -12.25 -7.98
N ALA A 93 22.14 -12.03 -9.30
CA ALA A 93 23.31 -12.30 -10.13
C ALA A 93 24.56 -11.51 -9.69
N ARG A 94 24.41 -10.23 -9.31
CA ARG A 94 25.52 -9.43 -8.75
C ARG A 94 25.99 -9.91 -7.39
N ALA A 95 25.08 -10.45 -6.56
CA ALA A 95 25.39 -11.00 -5.25
C ALA A 95 26.00 -12.42 -5.31
N GLY A 96 25.83 -13.12 -6.44
CA GLY A 96 26.21 -14.53 -6.56
C GLY A 96 25.28 -15.47 -5.78
N GLU A 97 24.03 -15.05 -5.58
CA GLU A 97 23.02 -15.76 -4.80
C GLU A 97 21.81 -16.15 -5.67
N PRO A 98 21.08 -17.23 -5.35
CA PRO A 98 19.78 -17.51 -5.98
C PRO A 98 18.77 -16.38 -5.71
N TYR A 99 18.02 -15.97 -6.73
CA TYR A 99 17.09 -14.83 -6.62
C TYR A 99 15.97 -15.07 -5.60
N ASP A 100 15.57 -16.33 -5.42
CA ASP A 100 14.55 -16.74 -4.48
C ASP A 100 15.03 -16.73 -3.04
N GLU A 101 16.28 -17.12 -2.79
CA GLU A 101 16.92 -16.98 -1.48
C GLU A 101 17.12 -15.51 -1.10
N LEU A 102 17.62 -14.69 -2.03
CA LEU A 102 17.76 -13.24 -1.83
C LEU A 102 16.40 -12.62 -1.47
N ALA A 103 15.34 -12.95 -2.21
CA ALA A 103 14.00 -12.43 -1.96
C ALA A 103 13.51 -12.73 -0.54
N VAL A 104 13.68 -13.97 -0.07
CA VAL A 104 13.23 -14.38 1.27
C VAL A 104 13.98 -13.62 2.37
N VAL A 105 15.30 -13.46 2.22
CA VAL A 105 16.12 -12.73 3.21
C VAL A 105 15.73 -11.26 3.25
N GLN A 106 15.56 -10.61 2.11
CA GLN A 106 15.19 -9.19 2.04
C GLN A 106 13.75 -8.96 2.51
N GLU A 107 12.80 -9.85 2.21
CA GLU A 107 11.44 -9.79 2.75
C GLU A 107 11.44 -9.91 4.28
N PHE A 108 12.24 -10.81 4.85
CA PHE A 108 12.38 -10.95 6.30
C PHE A 108 12.92 -9.67 6.95
N GLN A 109 13.97 -9.07 6.37
CA GLN A 109 14.52 -7.81 6.87
C GLN A 109 13.49 -6.69 6.82
N PHE A 110 12.75 -6.61 5.71
CA PHE A 110 11.67 -5.64 5.55
C PHE A 110 10.57 -5.81 6.59
N ASP A 111 10.06 -7.02 6.82
CA ASP A 111 9.02 -7.26 7.82
C ASP A 111 9.50 -6.94 9.26
N ARG A 112 10.79 -7.16 9.55
CA ARG A 112 11.40 -6.74 10.82
C ARG A 112 11.39 -5.22 10.98
N ASP A 113 11.80 -4.49 9.94
CA ASP A 113 11.81 -3.02 9.95
C ASP A 113 10.37 -2.46 10.10
N MET A 114 9.41 -3.04 9.39
CA MET A 114 7.99 -2.67 9.49
C MET A 114 7.43 -2.91 10.90
N THR A 115 7.82 -4.03 11.53
CA THR A 115 7.42 -4.36 12.90
C THR A 115 7.97 -3.32 13.89
N ALA A 116 9.24 -2.91 13.74
CA ALA A 116 9.84 -1.87 14.57
C ALA A 116 9.15 -0.50 14.43
N LEU A 117 8.56 -0.22 13.27
CA LEU A 117 7.73 0.97 13.00
C LEU A 117 6.23 0.77 13.36
N SER A 118 5.89 -0.31 14.07
CA SER A 118 4.51 -0.66 14.47
C SER A 118 3.50 -0.81 13.32
N VAL A 119 3.99 -1.06 12.10
CA VAL A 119 3.16 -1.44 10.95
C VAL A 119 2.65 -2.86 11.17
N ALA A 120 1.33 -3.07 11.09
CA ALA A 120 0.77 -4.42 11.20
C ALA A 120 1.04 -5.22 9.92
N ARG A 121 1.25 -6.53 10.08
CA ARG A 121 1.24 -7.46 8.95
C ARG A 121 -0.17 -7.44 8.32
N PRO A 122 -0.28 -7.30 6.99
CA PRO A 122 -1.57 -7.37 6.29
C PRO A 122 -2.21 -8.76 6.45
N ALA A 123 -3.53 -8.84 6.25
CA ALA A 123 -4.24 -10.12 6.30
C ALA A 123 -3.84 -11.05 5.15
N GLN A 124 -3.41 -10.48 4.02
CA GLN A 124 -2.94 -11.22 2.86
C GLN A 124 -1.61 -10.64 2.37
N THR A 125 -0.67 -11.54 2.04
CA THR A 125 0.62 -11.19 1.45
C THR A 125 0.84 -12.04 0.20
N PRO A 126 0.20 -11.71 -0.94
CA PRO A 126 0.36 -12.49 -2.16
C PRO A 126 1.77 -12.29 -2.75
N HIS A 127 2.45 -13.40 -3.04
CA HIS A 127 3.74 -13.40 -3.73
C HIS A 127 3.55 -13.57 -5.24
N ALA A 128 4.30 -12.81 -6.05
CA ALA A 128 4.22 -12.84 -7.50
C ALA A 128 4.45 -14.25 -8.06
N ARG A 129 5.46 -14.98 -7.57
CA ARG A 129 5.75 -16.37 -8.01
C ARG A 129 4.58 -17.32 -7.80
N GLY A 130 3.79 -17.11 -6.75
CA GLY A 130 2.61 -17.91 -6.43
C GLY A 130 1.37 -17.54 -7.26
N HIS A 131 1.38 -16.38 -7.91
CA HIS A 131 0.24 -15.81 -8.64
C HIS A 131 0.45 -15.75 -10.15
N VAL A 132 1.54 -16.31 -10.68
CA VAL A 132 1.74 -16.46 -12.13
C VAL A 132 0.55 -17.11 -12.85
N PRO A 133 -0.11 -18.16 -12.31
CA PRO A 133 -1.33 -18.69 -12.93
C PRO A 133 -2.48 -17.68 -13.01
N ALA A 134 -2.57 -16.73 -12.07
CA ALA A 134 -3.58 -15.67 -12.12
C ALA A 134 -3.25 -14.64 -13.20
N VAL A 135 -1.97 -14.31 -13.42
CA VAL A 135 -1.53 -13.47 -14.54
C VAL A 135 -1.87 -14.11 -15.88
N VAL A 136 -1.62 -15.42 -16.04
CA VAL A 136 -1.98 -16.14 -17.27
C VAL A 136 -3.50 -16.09 -17.54
N ARG A 137 -4.34 -16.21 -16.49
CA ARG A 137 -5.79 -16.03 -16.63
C ARG A 137 -6.18 -14.60 -16.99
N LEU A 138 -5.53 -13.60 -16.39
CA LEU A 138 -5.75 -12.19 -16.72
C LEU A 138 -5.39 -11.92 -18.20
N ALA A 139 -4.25 -12.42 -18.67
CA ALA A 139 -3.84 -12.31 -20.06
C ALA A 139 -4.87 -12.95 -21.01
N ALA A 140 -5.37 -14.14 -20.69
CA ALA A 140 -6.42 -14.79 -21.49
C ALA A 140 -7.73 -13.97 -21.52
N ALA A 141 -8.15 -13.41 -20.38
CA ALA A 141 -9.34 -12.57 -20.30
C ALA A 141 -9.18 -11.26 -21.08
N LEU A 142 -8.01 -10.64 -21.03
CA LEU A 142 -7.70 -9.43 -21.80
C LEU A 142 -7.70 -9.69 -23.31
N LEU A 143 -7.19 -10.85 -23.75
CA LEU A 143 -7.23 -11.26 -25.15
C LEU A 143 -8.68 -11.49 -25.62
N ASP A 144 -9.49 -12.18 -24.82
CA ASP A 144 -10.91 -12.42 -25.11
C ASP A 144 -11.71 -11.10 -25.19
N ALA A 145 -11.42 -10.15 -24.30
CA ALA A 145 -12.01 -8.82 -24.30
C ALA A 145 -11.53 -7.91 -25.45
N GLY A 146 -10.55 -8.35 -26.25
CA GLY A 146 -9.93 -7.53 -27.30
C GLY A 146 -9.09 -6.36 -26.76
N ALA A 147 -8.74 -6.38 -25.46
CA ALA A 147 -7.92 -5.38 -24.78
C ALA A 147 -6.42 -5.74 -24.76
N ALA A 148 -6.07 -6.92 -25.26
CA ALA A 148 -4.70 -7.37 -25.44
C ALA A 148 -4.51 -8.05 -26.80
N TYR A 149 -3.25 -8.21 -27.20
CA TYR A 149 -2.86 -8.97 -28.39
C TYR A 149 -1.60 -9.78 -28.14
N GLU A 150 -1.48 -10.90 -28.85
CA GLU A 150 -0.29 -11.75 -28.85
C GLU A 150 0.66 -11.34 -29.98
N HIS A 151 1.96 -11.40 -29.72
CA HIS A 151 3.00 -11.22 -30.72
C HIS A 151 4.32 -11.88 -30.28
N ASP A 152 4.79 -12.85 -31.06
CA ASP A 152 6.04 -13.59 -30.83
C ASP A 152 6.16 -14.12 -29.37
N GLY A 153 5.08 -14.71 -28.86
CA GLY A 153 5.03 -15.27 -27.50
C GLY A 153 4.83 -14.24 -26.38
N HIS A 154 4.76 -12.95 -26.71
CA HIS A 154 4.35 -11.90 -25.78
C HIS A 154 2.84 -11.77 -25.77
N VAL A 155 2.28 -11.35 -24.63
CA VAL A 155 0.92 -10.79 -24.58
C VAL A 155 1.03 -9.34 -24.13
N TYR A 156 0.59 -8.42 -24.96
CA TYR A 156 0.57 -6.99 -24.68
C TYR A 156 -0.83 -6.51 -24.37
N PHE A 157 -0.95 -5.69 -23.34
CA PHE A 157 -2.14 -4.89 -23.10
C PHE A 157 -2.12 -3.65 -24.00
N ASP A 158 -3.22 -3.36 -24.68
CA ASP A 158 -3.38 -2.12 -25.46
C ASP A 158 -3.50 -0.94 -24.49
N GLY A 159 -2.40 -0.22 -24.34
CA GLY A 159 -2.26 0.86 -23.37
C GLY A 159 -2.66 2.23 -23.92
N SER A 160 -3.07 2.32 -25.18
CA SER A 160 -3.25 3.59 -25.91
C SER A 160 -4.19 4.57 -25.21
N ALA A 161 -5.22 4.07 -24.51
CA ALA A 161 -6.19 4.89 -23.78
C ALA A 161 -5.78 5.21 -22.33
N VAL A 162 -4.77 4.53 -21.76
CA VAL A 162 -4.40 4.65 -20.34
C VAL A 162 -3.93 6.06 -19.96
N PRO A 163 -3.09 6.76 -20.75
CA PRO A 163 -2.69 8.14 -20.45
C PRO A 163 -3.87 9.09 -20.26
N ALA A 164 -4.78 9.13 -21.24
CA ALA A 164 -5.96 10.00 -21.20
C ALA A 164 -6.86 9.67 -20.01
N ARG A 165 -7.01 8.39 -19.69
CA ARG A 165 -7.78 7.92 -18.54
C ARG A 165 -7.13 8.30 -17.20
N ALA A 166 -5.81 8.41 -17.16
CA ALA A 166 -5.06 8.95 -16.02
C ALA A 166 -5.02 10.49 -15.98
N GLY A 167 -5.67 11.17 -16.94
CA GLY A 167 -5.67 12.64 -17.02
C GLY A 167 -4.33 13.24 -17.48
N LEU A 168 -3.51 12.46 -18.19
CA LEU A 168 -2.21 12.89 -18.68
C LEU A 168 -2.23 13.17 -20.18
N ASP A 169 -1.50 14.20 -20.60
CA ASP A 169 -1.12 14.36 -22.00
C ASP A 169 -0.05 13.34 -22.41
N GLU A 170 0.11 13.16 -23.71
CA GLU A 170 1.01 12.16 -24.29
C GLU A 170 2.47 12.40 -23.90
N GLU A 171 2.93 13.65 -23.91
CA GLU A 171 4.31 14.01 -23.59
C GLU A 171 4.65 13.65 -22.14
N THR A 172 3.78 14.03 -21.20
CA THR A 172 3.91 13.74 -19.78
C THR A 172 3.85 12.24 -19.52
N ALA A 173 2.91 11.54 -20.15
CA ALA A 173 2.80 10.09 -20.02
C ALA A 173 4.06 9.38 -20.55
N LEU A 174 4.58 9.77 -21.71
CA LEU A 174 5.82 9.21 -22.24
C LEU A 174 7.02 9.48 -21.33
N ARG A 175 7.11 10.68 -20.74
CA ARG A 175 8.15 11.02 -19.76
C ARG A 175 8.07 10.12 -18.53
N LEU A 176 6.90 10.01 -17.91
CA LEU A 176 6.69 9.20 -16.72
C LEU A 176 6.87 7.70 -17.01
N SER A 177 6.45 7.21 -18.18
CA SER A 177 6.71 5.84 -18.61
C SER A 177 8.20 5.53 -18.74
N ARG A 178 9.02 6.50 -19.20
CA ARG A 178 10.48 6.32 -19.24
C ARG A 178 11.11 6.36 -17.85
N GLU A 179 10.57 7.19 -16.97
CA GLU A 179 11.14 7.41 -15.63
C GLU A 179 10.79 6.28 -14.66
N TYR A 180 9.53 5.81 -14.67
CA TYR A 180 8.97 4.88 -13.68
C TYR A 180 8.40 3.60 -14.28
N GLY A 181 8.36 3.44 -15.60
CA GLY A 181 7.86 2.23 -16.24
C GLY A 181 8.93 1.15 -16.41
N ASP A 182 8.48 -0.06 -16.76
CA ASP A 182 9.39 -1.10 -17.24
C ASP A 182 9.98 -0.67 -18.58
N GLN A 183 11.29 -0.37 -18.56
CA GLN A 183 12.07 0.00 -19.74
C GLN A 183 12.37 -1.20 -20.62
N ASP A 184 11.34 -1.82 -21.16
CA ASP A 184 11.57 -2.78 -22.21
C ASP A 184 11.29 -2.14 -23.55
N SER A 185 12.31 -1.98 -24.37
CA SER A 185 12.16 -1.88 -25.82
C SER A 185 11.71 -3.24 -26.35
N VAL A 186 10.52 -3.72 -25.96
CA VAL A 186 10.06 -5.03 -26.42
C VAL A 186 9.67 -4.88 -27.89
N PRO A 187 10.25 -5.68 -28.80
CA PRO A 187 9.89 -5.62 -30.21
C PRO A 187 8.39 -5.89 -30.43
N GLY A 188 7.81 -5.20 -31.41
CA GLY A 188 6.47 -5.53 -31.92
C GLY A 188 5.27 -4.91 -31.20
N ARG A 189 5.50 -3.95 -30.29
CA ARG A 189 4.42 -3.12 -29.74
C ARG A 189 3.79 -2.24 -30.83
N ARG A 190 2.46 -2.14 -30.84
CA ARG A 190 1.67 -1.29 -31.75
C ARG A 190 1.66 0.16 -31.30
N SER A 191 1.76 0.39 -30.00
CA SER A 191 1.79 1.71 -29.36
C SER A 191 2.94 1.80 -28.35
N PRO A 192 3.54 2.99 -28.15
CA PRO A 192 4.55 3.19 -27.11
C PRO A 192 4.00 3.00 -25.68
N PHE A 193 2.67 3.02 -25.53
CA PHE A 193 1.98 2.78 -24.27
C PHE A 193 1.61 1.32 -24.05
N ASP A 194 1.84 0.44 -25.02
CA ASP A 194 1.57 -0.98 -24.80
C ASP A 194 2.57 -1.55 -23.81
N VAL A 195 2.07 -2.27 -22.82
CA VAL A 195 2.87 -2.90 -21.77
C VAL A 195 2.62 -4.40 -21.80
N ALA A 196 3.65 -5.19 -21.50
CA ALA A 196 3.46 -6.63 -21.47
C ALA A 196 2.61 -7.04 -20.26
N VAL A 197 1.67 -7.94 -20.51
CA VAL A 197 1.03 -8.78 -19.49
C VAL A 197 1.85 -10.06 -19.29
N TRP A 198 2.41 -10.59 -20.38
CA TRP A 198 3.26 -11.78 -20.41
C TRP A 198 4.45 -11.58 -21.34
N ARG A 199 5.63 -12.05 -20.95
CA ARG A 199 6.88 -11.99 -21.74
C ARG A 199 7.54 -13.37 -21.82
N PRO A 200 8.10 -13.79 -22.97
CA PRO A 200 9.00 -14.93 -23.05
C PRO A 200 10.21 -14.77 -22.13
N SER A 201 10.67 -15.88 -21.56
CA SER A 201 11.85 -15.92 -20.70
C SER A 201 13.02 -16.58 -21.41
N SER A 202 14.23 -16.07 -21.19
CA SER A 202 15.48 -16.76 -21.57
C SER A 202 15.78 -17.92 -20.61
N GLU A 203 16.82 -18.72 -20.91
CA GLU A 203 17.28 -19.81 -20.05
C GLU A 203 17.80 -19.34 -18.68
N GLU A 204 18.19 -18.06 -18.57
CA GLU A 204 18.73 -17.44 -17.36
C GLU A 204 17.64 -16.76 -16.52
N GLN A 205 16.41 -16.67 -17.04
CA GLN A 205 15.30 -16.00 -16.40
C GLN A 205 14.31 -17.00 -15.79
N PRO A 206 13.61 -16.63 -14.70
CA PRO A 206 12.48 -17.40 -14.20
C PRO A 206 11.43 -17.61 -15.31
N ALA A 207 10.91 -18.83 -15.42
CA ALA A 207 9.99 -19.20 -16.48
C ALA A 207 8.89 -20.15 -15.99
N TRP A 208 7.68 -19.92 -16.48
CA TRP A 208 6.50 -20.76 -16.26
C TRP A 208 5.86 -21.12 -17.60
N PRO A 209 5.21 -22.29 -17.70
CA PRO A 209 4.48 -22.65 -18.90
C PRO A 209 3.21 -21.81 -19.04
N SER A 210 2.92 -21.39 -20.27
CA SER A 210 1.67 -20.70 -20.62
C SER A 210 1.19 -21.12 -22.02
N PRO A 211 -0.04 -20.74 -22.43
CA PRO A 211 -0.51 -20.93 -23.81
C PRO A 211 0.37 -20.25 -24.87
N TRP A 212 1.20 -19.27 -24.47
CA TRP A 212 2.08 -18.50 -25.36
C TRP A 212 3.55 -18.92 -25.23
N GLY A 213 3.81 -20.07 -24.60
CA GLY A 213 5.16 -20.60 -24.37
C GLY A 213 5.69 -20.32 -22.96
N TRP A 214 6.97 -20.63 -22.76
CA TRP A 214 7.66 -20.38 -21.50
C TRP A 214 7.93 -18.89 -21.31
N GLY A 215 7.55 -18.35 -20.15
CA GLY A 215 7.67 -16.92 -19.91
C GLY A 215 7.43 -16.51 -18.46
N ARG A 216 7.34 -15.20 -18.25
CA ARG A 216 7.08 -14.58 -16.96
C ARG A 216 6.09 -13.42 -17.09
N PRO A 217 5.44 -13.01 -16.00
CA PRO A 217 4.55 -11.85 -15.99
C PRO A 217 5.25 -10.55 -16.39
N GLY A 218 4.46 -9.57 -16.84
CA GLY A 218 4.88 -8.17 -16.82
C GLY A 218 4.49 -7.48 -15.50
N TRP A 219 5.28 -6.50 -15.06
CA TRP A 219 5.19 -5.88 -13.74
C TRP A 219 3.78 -5.38 -13.36
N HIS A 220 3.09 -4.66 -14.25
CA HIS A 220 1.75 -4.13 -13.97
C HIS A 220 0.70 -5.25 -13.81
N ALA A 221 0.85 -6.33 -14.59
CA ALA A 221 -0.09 -7.44 -14.59
C ALA A 221 -0.01 -8.29 -13.33
N GLU A 222 1.16 -8.34 -12.69
CA GLU A 222 1.34 -9.04 -11.41
C GLU A 222 0.45 -8.44 -10.33
N CYS A 223 0.57 -7.13 -10.07
CA CYS A 223 -0.26 -6.44 -9.08
C CYS A 223 -1.75 -6.45 -9.46
N ALA A 224 -2.08 -6.39 -10.77
CA ALA A 224 -3.46 -6.51 -11.23
C ALA A 224 -4.06 -7.87 -10.86
N ALA A 225 -3.34 -8.95 -11.18
CA ALA A 225 -3.78 -10.32 -10.92
C ALA A 225 -3.81 -10.65 -9.42
N MET A 226 -2.78 -10.24 -8.66
CA MET A 226 -2.71 -10.45 -7.21
C MET A 226 -3.81 -9.70 -6.48
N ALA A 227 -4.04 -8.42 -6.79
CA ALA A 227 -5.10 -7.65 -6.15
C ALA A 227 -6.49 -8.24 -6.43
N ALA A 228 -6.76 -8.61 -7.69
CA ALA A 228 -8.02 -9.23 -8.07
C ALA A 228 -8.22 -10.59 -7.40
N ALA A 229 -7.17 -11.41 -7.29
CA ALA A 229 -7.22 -12.71 -6.63
C ALA A 229 -7.41 -12.60 -5.11
N SER A 230 -6.81 -11.60 -4.48
CA SER A 230 -6.85 -11.40 -3.03
C SER A 230 -8.12 -10.71 -2.53
N LEU A 231 -8.61 -9.71 -3.25
CA LEU A 231 -9.67 -8.79 -2.77
C LEU A 231 -10.89 -8.69 -3.70
N GLY A 232 -10.84 -9.35 -4.86
CA GLY A 232 -11.88 -9.30 -5.89
C GLY A 232 -11.67 -8.21 -6.94
N HIS A 233 -12.59 -8.13 -7.90
CA HIS A 233 -12.46 -7.29 -9.11
C HIS A 233 -12.70 -5.79 -8.91
N ALA A 234 -13.03 -5.37 -7.69
CA ALA A 234 -13.09 -3.98 -7.29
C ALA A 234 -12.58 -3.89 -5.85
N ILE A 235 -11.90 -2.81 -5.49
CA ILE A 235 -11.36 -2.52 -4.17
C ILE A 235 -11.75 -1.11 -3.75
N ASP A 236 -11.65 -0.82 -2.45
CA ASP A 236 -12.01 0.49 -1.93
C ASP A 236 -10.86 1.47 -2.05
N VAL A 237 -9.63 1.04 -1.72
CA VAL A 237 -8.44 1.89 -1.76
C VAL A 237 -7.25 1.16 -2.37
N LEU A 238 -6.62 1.80 -3.36
CA LEU A 238 -5.32 1.40 -3.90
C LEU A 238 -4.21 2.32 -3.36
N VAL A 239 -3.18 1.75 -2.75
CA VAL A 239 -2.13 2.48 -2.04
C VAL A 239 -0.75 2.19 -2.63
N GLY A 240 0.09 3.21 -2.78
CA GLY A 240 1.48 3.08 -3.21
C GLY A 240 2.23 4.41 -3.13
N GLY A 241 3.50 4.42 -3.52
CA GLY A 241 4.25 5.67 -3.72
C GLY A 241 3.69 6.48 -4.89
N VAL A 242 3.96 7.78 -4.92
CA VAL A 242 3.53 8.68 -6.01
C VAL A 242 4.10 8.29 -7.38
N ASP A 243 5.28 7.68 -7.40
CA ASP A 243 5.90 7.09 -8.59
C ASP A 243 5.09 5.92 -9.18
N LEU A 244 4.29 5.24 -8.36
CA LEU A 244 3.40 4.18 -8.82
C LEU A 244 2.08 4.71 -9.40
N ALA A 245 1.77 6.01 -9.27
CA ALA A 245 0.53 6.56 -9.81
C ALA A 245 0.43 6.37 -11.33
N PHE A 246 1.52 6.67 -12.04
CA PHE A 246 1.68 6.37 -13.44
C PHE A 246 3.13 5.96 -13.73
N PRO A 247 3.37 4.84 -14.44
CA PRO A 247 2.36 4.02 -15.12
C PRO A 247 1.64 3.03 -14.20
N HIS A 248 2.26 2.55 -13.12
CA HIS A 248 1.88 1.27 -12.51
C HIS A 248 0.40 1.12 -12.13
N HIS A 249 -0.16 1.98 -11.27
CA HIS A 249 -1.56 1.89 -10.84
C HIS A 249 -2.55 2.18 -11.98
N ALA A 250 -2.20 3.06 -12.92
CA ALA A 250 -3.03 3.34 -14.07
C ALA A 250 -3.23 2.10 -14.95
N TYR A 251 -2.15 1.36 -15.24
CA TYR A 251 -2.23 0.10 -15.98
C TYR A 251 -2.86 -1.02 -15.14
N GLN A 252 -2.52 -1.12 -13.86
CA GLN A 252 -3.12 -2.11 -12.96
C GLN A 252 -4.65 -2.01 -12.98
N ALA A 253 -5.20 -0.80 -12.80
CA ALA A 253 -6.63 -0.57 -12.85
C ALA A 253 -7.19 -0.87 -14.24
N ALA A 254 -6.58 -0.35 -15.31
CA ALA A 254 -7.05 -0.58 -16.67
C ALA A 254 -7.10 -2.07 -17.05
N MET A 255 -6.10 -2.86 -16.65
CA MET A 255 -6.05 -4.30 -16.91
C MET A 255 -7.16 -5.05 -16.16
N VAL A 256 -7.39 -4.77 -14.87
CA VAL A 256 -8.45 -5.45 -14.12
C VAL A 256 -9.82 -5.09 -14.70
N GLU A 257 -10.05 -3.81 -14.98
CA GLU A 257 -11.34 -3.35 -15.52
C GLU A 257 -11.62 -3.94 -16.91
N ALA A 258 -10.64 -3.92 -17.81
CA ALA A 258 -10.78 -4.47 -19.15
C ALA A 258 -10.96 -6.00 -19.13
N GLY A 259 -10.19 -6.70 -18.29
CA GLY A 259 -10.24 -8.17 -18.21
C GLY A 259 -11.48 -8.72 -17.49
N THR A 260 -12.10 -7.94 -16.59
CA THR A 260 -13.24 -8.41 -15.78
C THR A 260 -14.57 -7.75 -16.14
N GLY A 261 -14.55 -6.62 -16.85
CA GLY A 261 -15.72 -5.78 -17.10
C GLY A 261 -16.23 -5.02 -15.88
N VAL A 262 -15.52 -5.06 -14.75
CA VAL A 262 -15.92 -4.38 -13.50
C VAL A 262 -15.15 -3.08 -13.36
N ALA A 263 -15.84 -1.94 -13.26
CA ALA A 263 -15.24 -0.62 -13.05
C ALA A 263 -16.07 0.23 -12.05
N PRO A 264 -15.44 1.14 -11.28
CA PRO A 264 -13.99 1.33 -11.19
C PRO A 264 -13.31 0.19 -10.41
N PHE A 265 -12.06 -0.14 -10.76
CA PHE A 265 -11.26 -1.10 -9.99
C PHE A 265 -10.97 -0.57 -8.58
N ALA A 266 -10.53 0.69 -8.44
CA ALA A 266 -10.31 1.33 -7.14
C ALA A 266 -11.23 2.55 -6.99
N ARG A 267 -11.97 2.62 -5.87
CA ARG A 267 -12.86 3.76 -5.57
C ARG A 267 -12.11 5.01 -5.12
N ALA A 268 -10.94 4.83 -4.53
CA ALA A 268 -10.01 5.88 -4.15
C ALA A 268 -8.57 5.39 -4.30
N THR A 269 -7.64 6.34 -4.43
CA THR A 269 -6.19 6.07 -4.43
C THR A 269 -5.52 6.88 -3.33
N VAL A 270 -4.47 6.31 -2.73
CA VAL A 270 -3.60 7.00 -1.78
C VAL A 270 -2.18 6.85 -2.29
N HIS A 271 -1.64 7.93 -2.82
CA HIS A 271 -0.29 8.00 -3.34
C HIS A 271 0.60 8.79 -2.38
N VAL A 272 1.57 8.10 -1.77
CA VAL A 272 2.44 8.68 -0.76
C VAL A 272 3.54 9.50 -1.42
N GLY A 273 3.74 10.71 -0.90
CA GLY A 273 4.68 11.69 -1.43
C GLY A 273 6.11 11.19 -1.47
N GLU A 274 6.87 11.71 -2.43
CA GLU A 274 8.26 11.34 -2.65
C GLU A 274 9.15 11.75 -1.46
N VAL A 275 10.02 10.84 -1.03
CA VAL A 275 11.07 11.14 -0.06
C VAL A 275 12.32 11.59 -0.80
N ARG A 276 12.88 12.72 -0.41
CA ARG A 276 14.08 13.33 -0.99
C ARG A 276 15.20 13.42 0.05
N LEU A 277 16.44 13.53 -0.41
CA LEU A 277 17.58 13.83 0.43
C LEU A 277 18.55 14.73 -0.35
N GLY A 278 18.80 15.92 0.19
CA GLY A 278 19.71 16.89 -0.42
C GLY A 278 19.19 17.44 -1.74
N GLY A 279 17.86 17.55 -1.88
CA GLY A 279 17.21 18.02 -3.11
C GLY A 279 17.10 16.96 -4.20
N GLU A 280 17.58 15.74 -3.99
CA GLU A 280 17.48 14.62 -4.93
C GLU A 280 16.47 13.59 -4.44
N LYS A 281 15.76 12.92 -5.36
CA LYS A 281 14.88 11.80 -5.01
C LYS A 281 15.68 10.73 -4.27
N MET A 282 15.11 10.19 -3.19
CA MET A 282 15.68 9.02 -2.52
C MET A 282 15.50 7.79 -3.40
N ALA A 283 16.60 7.32 -3.99
CA ALA A 283 16.59 6.17 -4.87
C ALA A 283 17.92 5.42 -4.79
N LYS A 284 17.90 4.12 -5.10
CA LYS A 284 19.13 3.32 -5.14
C LYS A 284 20.11 3.85 -6.19
N SER A 285 19.59 4.33 -7.33
CA SER A 285 20.38 4.86 -8.43
C SER A 285 21.15 6.14 -8.08
N THR A 286 20.63 6.95 -7.15
CA THR A 286 21.27 8.18 -6.66
C THR A 286 22.21 7.93 -5.48
N GLY A 287 22.20 6.72 -4.90
CA GLY A 287 23.10 6.34 -3.80
C GLY A 287 22.83 7.06 -2.47
N ASN A 288 21.68 7.73 -2.34
CA ASN A 288 21.32 8.60 -1.22
C ASN A 288 20.27 7.95 -0.28
N LEU A 289 20.24 6.62 -0.21
CA LEU A 289 19.27 5.88 0.59
C LEU A 289 19.53 6.09 2.08
N VAL A 290 18.48 6.46 2.81
CA VAL A 290 18.45 6.38 4.28
C VAL A 290 17.74 5.09 4.65
N LEU A 291 18.44 4.18 5.33
CA LEU A 291 17.86 2.91 5.75
C LEU A 291 17.04 3.08 7.02
N VAL A 292 15.97 2.28 7.13
CA VAL A 292 15.14 2.26 8.34
C VAL A 292 15.95 1.78 9.53
N SER A 293 16.81 0.78 9.35
CA SER A 293 17.73 0.29 10.38
C SER A 293 18.57 1.41 10.99
N ASP A 294 19.16 2.25 10.15
CA ASP A 294 20.09 3.30 10.57
C ASP A 294 19.36 4.45 11.29
N LEU A 295 18.07 4.66 10.98
CA LEU A 295 17.21 5.56 11.75
C LEU A 295 16.84 4.97 13.10
N LEU A 296 16.53 3.67 13.16
CA LEU A 296 16.14 2.99 14.39
C LEU A 296 17.29 2.87 15.40
N GLU A 297 18.54 2.94 14.96
CA GLU A 297 19.71 3.07 15.84
C GLU A 297 19.79 4.44 16.53
N ARG A 298 19.18 5.47 15.93
CA ARG A 298 19.27 6.87 16.40
C ARG A 298 17.98 7.39 17.03
N PHE A 299 16.83 6.85 16.62
CA PHE A 299 15.50 7.30 17.02
C PHE A 299 14.58 6.11 17.36
N PRO A 300 13.76 6.20 18.42
CA PRO A 300 12.75 5.20 18.71
C PRO A 300 11.75 5.02 17.56
N GLY A 301 11.22 3.81 17.38
CA GLY A 301 10.24 3.50 16.34
C GLY A 301 9.03 4.45 16.29
N PRO A 302 8.40 4.81 17.42
CA PRO A 302 7.32 5.81 17.45
C PRO A 302 7.73 7.21 16.97
N VAL A 303 8.97 7.63 17.21
CA VAL A 303 9.52 8.90 16.73
C VAL A 303 9.69 8.87 15.22
N VAL A 304 10.29 7.80 14.69
CA VAL A 304 10.41 7.60 13.23
C VAL A 304 9.02 7.61 12.59
N ARG A 305 8.08 6.86 13.14
CA ARG A 305 6.70 6.78 12.66
C ARG A 305 5.99 8.14 12.66
N LEU A 306 6.07 8.91 13.75
CA LEU A 306 5.49 10.26 13.79
C LEU A 306 6.16 11.19 12.80
N GLY A 307 7.48 11.09 12.62
CA GLY A 307 8.22 11.81 11.60
C GLY A 307 7.66 11.55 10.19
N LEU A 308 7.31 10.30 9.87
CA LEU A 308 6.71 9.96 8.57
C LEU A 308 5.27 10.47 8.41
N LEU A 309 4.50 10.50 9.50
CA LEU A 309 3.07 10.82 9.47
C LEU A 309 2.74 12.31 9.67
N HIS A 310 3.58 13.10 10.33
CA HIS A 310 3.28 14.51 10.66
C HIS A 310 3.46 15.45 9.45
N ARG A 311 2.73 15.16 8.37
CA ARG A 311 2.74 15.86 7.08
C ARG A 311 1.53 15.42 6.24
N PRO A 312 1.17 16.15 5.17
CA PRO A 312 0.20 15.65 4.20
C PRO A 312 0.71 14.39 3.46
N VAL A 313 -0.17 13.41 3.22
CA VAL A 313 0.16 12.10 2.61
C VAL A 313 0.96 12.21 1.32
N GLY A 314 0.56 13.11 0.43
CA GLY A 314 1.04 13.16 -0.97
C GLY A 314 2.14 14.18 -1.22
N GLU A 315 2.53 14.96 -0.23
CA GLU A 315 3.53 16.01 -0.41
C GLU A 315 4.96 15.43 -0.37
N PRO A 316 5.82 15.80 -1.33
CA PRO A 316 7.22 15.42 -1.29
C PRO A 316 7.92 16.10 -0.12
N TRP A 317 8.95 15.47 0.44
CA TRP A 317 9.65 16.01 1.60
C TRP A 317 11.11 15.58 1.72
N GLU A 318 11.91 16.39 2.40
CA GLU A 318 13.34 16.14 2.66
C GLU A 318 13.54 15.31 3.94
N CYS A 319 14.20 14.16 3.80
CA CYS A 319 14.51 13.24 4.88
C CYS A 319 15.75 13.67 5.66
N GLU A 320 15.62 14.74 6.43
CA GLU A 320 16.68 15.24 7.30
C GLU A 320 16.54 14.71 8.73
N ASP A 321 17.65 14.61 9.47
CA ASP A 321 17.64 14.22 10.90
C ASP A 321 16.79 15.19 11.76
N THR A 322 16.67 16.45 11.34
CA THR A 322 15.84 17.49 11.97
C THR A 322 14.37 17.09 12.06
N VAL A 323 13.84 16.41 11.03
CA VAL A 323 12.47 15.88 10.99
C VAL A 323 12.22 14.94 12.17
N PHE A 324 13.13 14.00 12.40
CA PHE A 324 12.98 12.99 13.43
C PHE A 324 13.26 13.57 14.83
N ALA A 325 14.20 14.50 14.95
CA ALA A 325 14.42 15.23 16.19
C ALA A 325 13.21 16.09 16.60
N GLU A 326 12.54 16.73 15.65
CA GLU A 326 11.29 17.48 15.87
C GLU A 326 10.13 16.56 16.21
N ALA A 327 10.00 15.43 15.52
CA ALA A 327 9.01 14.40 15.85
C ALA A 327 9.21 13.87 17.28
N GLY A 328 10.46 13.70 17.73
CA GLY A 328 10.77 13.32 19.11
C GLY A 328 10.25 14.33 20.12
N ARG A 329 10.60 15.62 19.94
CA ARG A 329 10.10 16.70 20.79
C ARG A 329 8.57 16.82 20.77
N LEU A 330 7.95 16.59 19.61
CA LEU A 330 6.50 16.59 19.49
C LEU A 330 5.88 15.41 20.24
N LEU A 331 6.46 14.23 20.14
CA LEU A 331 5.99 13.04 20.85
C LEU A 331 6.09 13.21 22.37
N ASP A 332 7.17 13.80 22.87
CA ASP A 332 7.32 14.13 24.29
C ASP A 332 6.21 15.06 24.76
N ARG A 333 5.92 16.13 24.01
CA ARG A 333 4.80 17.05 24.30
C ARG A 333 3.45 16.33 24.28
N LEU A 334 3.24 15.39 23.36
CA LEU A 334 2.01 14.59 23.32
C LEU A 334 1.90 13.69 24.57
N HIS A 335 2.99 13.06 25.00
CA HIS A 335 2.98 12.24 26.23
C HIS A 335 2.72 13.09 27.48
N GLU A 336 3.32 14.27 27.59
CA GLU A 336 3.04 15.22 28.68
C GLU A 336 1.58 15.68 28.69
N ALA A 337 1.04 16.02 27.51
CA ALA A 337 -0.34 16.50 27.36
C ALA A 337 -1.39 15.41 27.59
N ALA A 338 -1.06 14.13 27.40
CA ALA A 338 -1.98 13.02 27.66
C ALA A 338 -2.32 12.87 29.15
N GLY A 339 -1.42 13.29 30.05
CA GLY A 339 -1.62 13.20 31.50
C GLY A 339 -1.80 11.75 32.02
N PRO A 340 -2.10 11.57 33.32
CA PRO A 340 -2.42 10.26 33.87
C PRO A 340 -3.76 9.74 33.30
N PRO A 341 -3.95 8.40 33.18
CA PRO A 341 -5.19 7.83 32.68
C PRO A 341 -6.37 8.33 33.53
N SER A 342 -7.22 9.17 32.95
CA SER A 342 -8.48 9.57 33.58
C SER A 342 -9.51 8.47 33.32
N GLY A 343 -10.41 8.22 34.27
CA GLY A 343 -11.39 7.13 34.16
C GLY A 343 -12.18 7.20 32.85
N ARG A 344 -12.45 6.05 32.21
CA ARG A 344 -13.17 5.96 30.93
C ARG A 344 -14.52 6.70 31.00
N THR A 345 -14.61 7.84 30.33
CA THR A 345 -15.91 8.42 29.92
C THR A 345 -16.29 7.83 28.56
N GLU A 346 -17.59 7.67 28.28
CA GLU A 346 -18.08 6.99 27.07
C GLU A 346 -17.74 7.76 25.77
N ASP A 347 -17.62 9.08 25.84
CA ASP A 347 -17.03 9.94 24.80
C ASP A 347 -16.27 11.10 25.46
N PRO A 348 -14.99 10.94 25.81
CA PRO A 348 -14.22 12.01 26.41
C PRO A 348 -14.09 13.18 25.43
N PRO A 349 -14.10 14.43 25.93
CA PRO A 349 -13.98 15.61 25.09
C PRO A 349 -12.80 15.49 24.10
N GLY A 350 -13.07 15.74 22.81
CA GLY A 350 -12.05 15.86 21.76
C GLY A 350 -11.73 14.61 20.95
N ARG A 351 -12.08 13.39 21.39
CA ARG A 351 -11.83 12.18 20.56
C ARG A 351 -12.50 12.26 19.19
N SER A 352 -13.78 12.63 19.18
CA SER A 352 -14.56 12.81 17.96
C SER A 352 -13.97 13.90 17.04
N ALA A 353 -13.38 14.96 17.60
CA ALA A 353 -12.73 16.02 16.82
C ALA A 353 -11.39 15.56 16.22
N VAL A 354 -10.59 14.80 16.98
CA VAL A 354 -9.35 14.17 16.47
C VAL A 354 -9.67 13.20 15.34
N LEU A 355 -10.67 12.33 15.53
CA LEU A 355 -11.10 11.39 14.49
C LEU A 355 -11.62 12.12 13.24
N ALA A 356 -12.39 13.21 13.41
CA ALA A 356 -12.89 14.00 12.29
C ALA A 356 -11.76 14.57 11.42
N ALA A 357 -10.68 15.08 12.05
CA ALA A 357 -9.50 15.54 11.33
C ALA A 357 -8.81 14.39 10.57
N LEU A 358 -8.66 13.21 11.19
CA LEU A 358 -8.07 12.05 10.53
C LEU A 358 -8.94 11.47 9.40
N LEU A 359 -10.27 11.60 9.51
CA LEU A 359 -11.22 11.14 8.48
C LEU A 359 -11.24 12.04 7.25
N ASP A 360 -10.75 13.28 7.37
CA ASP A 360 -10.60 14.23 6.28
C ASP A 360 -9.18 14.15 5.69
N GLY A 361 -8.98 13.26 4.73
CA GLY A 361 -7.72 13.17 3.99
C GLY A 361 -6.53 12.61 4.79
N LEU A 362 -6.76 11.96 5.94
CA LEU A 362 -5.70 11.53 6.86
C LEU A 362 -4.85 12.71 7.39
N ASP A 363 -5.49 13.84 7.71
CA ASP A 363 -4.80 15.05 8.20
C ASP A 363 -4.25 14.87 9.63
N VAL A 364 -3.07 14.26 9.70
CA VAL A 364 -2.33 14.04 10.95
C VAL A 364 -1.89 15.36 11.60
N PRO A 365 -1.34 16.36 10.88
CA PRO A 365 -1.04 17.67 11.47
C PRO A 365 -2.24 18.32 12.17
N ALA A 366 -3.41 18.37 11.53
CA ALA A 366 -4.62 18.92 12.13
C ALA A 366 -5.07 18.08 13.35
N ALA A 367 -5.04 16.76 13.24
CA ALA A 367 -5.38 15.87 14.35
C ALA A 367 -4.46 16.07 15.57
N VAL A 368 -3.16 16.29 15.34
CA VAL A 368 -2.18 16.63 16.39
C VAL A 368 -2.51 17.97 17.04
N GLN A 369 -2.83 19.00 16.24
CA GLN A 369 -3.21 20.32 16.77
C GLN A 369 -4.47 20.23 17.65
N VAL A 370 -5.51 19.54 17.17
CA VAL A 370 -6.76 19.31 17.92
C VAL A 370 -6.48 18.56 19.22
N ALA A 371 -5.66 17.51 19.17
CA ALA A 371 -5.29 16.71 20.33
C ALA A 371 -4.55 17.56 21.38
N LEU A 372 -3.49 18.28 20.98
CA LEU A 372 -2.71 19.12 21.90
C LEU A 372 -3.53 20.29 22.48
N GLY A 373 -4.43 20.89 21.68
CA GLY A 373 -5.33 21.94 22.14
C GLY A 373 -6.35 21.45 23.17
N THR A 374 -6.69 20.17 23.15
CA THR A 374 -7.66 19.57 24.10
C THR A 374 -6.97 18.94 25.31
N GLY A 375 -5.83 18.27 25.12
CA GLY A 375 -5.14 17.51 26.17
C GLY A 375 -5.84 16.20 26.55
N GLY A 376 -5.28 15.51 27.54
CA GLY A 376 -5.88 14.35 28.19
C GLY A 376 -6.21 13.19 27.23
N ASP A 377 -7.45 12.71 27.34
CA ASP A 377 -7.97 11.57 26.59
C ASP A 377 -7.96 11.78 25.06
N ALA A 378 -8.01 13.02 24.56
CA ALA A 378 -7.90 13.31 23.13
C ALA A 378 -6.51 12.98 22.60
N VAL A 379 -5.46 13.32 23.37
CA VAL A 379 -4.08 12.98 23.04
C VAL A 379 -3.85 11.48 23.19
N GLY A 380 -4.36 10.88 24.28
CA GLY A 380 -4.31 9.44 24.46
C GLY A 380 -4.92 8.68 23.29
N TYR A 381 -6.06 9.14 22.78
CA TYR A 381 -6.73 8.58 21.61
C TYR A 381 -5.91 8.75 20.33
N LEU A 382 -5.33 9.93 20.06
CA LEU A 382 -4.45 10.14 18.92
C LEU A 382 -3.25 9.17 18.93
N LEU A 383 -2.58 9.05 20.08
CA LEU A 383 -1.44 8.15 20.26
C LEU A 383 -1.82 6.69 19.97
N ASP A 384 -3.02 6.27 20.38
CA ASP A 384 -3.53 4.91 20.13
C ASP A 384 -3.87 4.70 18.65
N VAL A 385 -4.61 5.63 18.04
CA VAL A 385 -5.03 5.54 16.63
C VAL A 385 -3.83 5.55 15.70
N LEU A 386 -2.85 6.42 15.95
CA LEU A 386 -1.63 6.50 15.13
C LEU A 386 -0.55 5.50 15.55
N ARG A 387 -0.77 4.71 16.62
CA ARG A 387 0.17 3.71 17.15
C ARG A 387 1.54 4.30 17.50
N LEU A 388 1.52 5.39 18.25
CA LEU A 388 2.69 6.16 18.67
C LEU A 388 3.17 5.81 20.09
N ARG A 389 2.59 4.79 20.72
CA ARG A 389 3.08 4.27 21.99
C ARG A 389 4.14 3.20 21.73
N GLU A 390 5.14 3.14 22.60
CA GLU A 390 6.04 2.00 22.63
C GLU A 390 5.25 0.72 22.91
N ARG A 391 5.50 -0.34 22.16
CA ARG A 391 5.00 -1.66 22.51
C ARG A 391 5.84 -2.14 23.69
N ALA A 392 5.19 -2.55 24.78
CA ALA A 392 5.88 -3.36 25.77
C ALA A 392 6.34 -4.64 25.06
N CYS A 393 7.65 -4.88 25.06
CA CYS A 393 8.26 -6.09 24.50
C CYS A 393 7.77 -7.35 25.20
#